data_AF-A0A8T6DJR4-F1
#
_entry.id   AF-A0A8T6DJR4-F1
#
_cell.length_a   1.000
_cell.length_b   1.000
_cell.length_c   1.000
_cell.angle_alpha   90.00
_cell.angle_beta   90.00
_cell.angle_gamma   90.00
#
_symmetry.space_group_name_H-M   'P 1'
#
loop_
_entity.id
_entity.type
_entity.pdbx_description
1 polymer ?
#
loop_
_entity_poly.entity_id
_entity_poly.type
_entity_poly.pdbx_seq_one_letter_code
_entity_poly.pdbx_strand_id
1 'polypeptide(L)' 'MILFKACKRCNGDLYDAVDIYGPYLECIQCGHMIDLPDGRLARAEAEGRALRAARLAAVKAAA' A
#
# COMPACT_ATOMS: atom_id res chain seq x y z
N MET A 1 8.00 -3.58 12.21
CA MET A 1 6.85 -4.24 12.85
C MET A 1 6.97 -5.75 12.72
N ILE A 2 6.79 -6.47 13.83
CA ILE A 2 6.70 -7.94 13.82
C ILE A 2 5.29 -8.34 14.25
N LEU A 3 4.67 -9.24 13.49
CA LEU A 3 3.38 -9.86 13.79
C LEU A 3 3.59 -11.31 14.23
N PHE A 4 3.39 -11.57 15.51
CA PHE A 4 3.58 -12.91 16.07
C PHE A 4 2.49 -13.87 15.63
N LYS A 5 2.88 -15.08 15.23
CA LYS A 5 2.00 -16.20 14.85
C LYS A 5 0.93 -15.84 13.81
N ALA A 6 1.23 -14.86 12.95
CA ALA A 6 0.29 -14.32 11.97
C ALA A 6 0.36 -15.00 10.60
N CYS A 7 1.43 -15.77 10.32
CA CYS A 7 1.60 -16.43 9.03
C CYS A 7 0.54 -17.51 8.81
N LYS A 8 -0.28 -17.35 7.76
CA LYS A 8 -1.36 -18.29 7.39
C LYS A 8 -0.90 -19.64 6.87
N ARG A 9 0.39 -19.79 6.51
CA ARG A 9 0.95 -21.05 6.01
C ARG A 9 1.50 -21.96 7.10
N CYS A 10 2.16 -21.42 8.12
CA CYS A 10 2.85 -22.22 9.14
C CYS A 10 2.61 -21.75 10.59
N ASN A 11 1.75 -20.76 10.83
CA ASN A 11 1.56 -20.10 12.13
C ASN A 11 2.84 -19.49 12.70
N GLY A 12 3.79 -19.12 11.83
CA GLY A 12 5.00 -18.42 12.21
C GLY A 12 4.86 -16.90 12.29
N ASP A 13 5.97 -16.26 12.61
CA ASP A 13 6.05 -14.81 12.79
C ASP A 13 6.33 -14.11 11.45
N LEU A 14 5.65 -13.00 11.20
CA LEU A 14 5.84 -12.14 10.03
C LEU A 14 6.60 -10.88 10.45
N TYR A 15 7.48 -10.38 9.59
CA TYR A 15 8.15 -9.09 9.76
C TYR A 15 7.94 -8.21 8.52
N ASP A 16 8.02 -6.90 8.70
CA ASP A 16 7.96 -5.92 7.63
C ASP A 16 9.28 -5.81 6.87
N ALA A 17 9.17 -5.76 5.55
CA ALA A 17 10.28 -5.58 4.63
C ALA A 17 9.86 -4.64 3.49
N VAL A 18 10.84 -4.15 2.74
CA VAL A 18 10.62 -3.25 1.59
C VAL A 18 11.58 -3.65 0.48
N ASP A 19 11.06 -3.77 -0.73
CA ASP A 19 11.86 -3.96 -1.94
C ASP A 19 11.55 -2.89 -3.01
N ILE A 20 11.99 -3.13 -4.24
CA ILE A 20 11.77 -2.20 -5.36
C ILE A 20 10.28 -2.09 -5.76
N TYR A 21 9.45 -3.07 -5.43
CA TYR A 21 8.02 -3.10 -5.73
C TYR A 21 7.20 -2.45 -4.62
N GLY A 22 7.67 -2.50 -3.37
CA GLY A 22 7.05 -1.79 -2.25
C GLY A 22 7.23 -2.49 -0.91
N PRO A 23 6.45 -2.07 0.11
CA PRO A 23 6.44 -2.74 1.40
C PRO A 23 5.71 -4.09 1.31
N TYR A 24 6.19 -5.07 2.05
CA TYR A 24 5.57 -6.38 2.19
C TYR A 24 5.82 -6.96 3.59
N LEU A 25 5.07 -8.00 3.95
CA LEU A 25 5.35 -8.84 5.11
C LEU A 25 5.96 -10.15 4.66
N GLU A 26 6.99 -10.63 5.36
CA GLU A 26 7.59 -11.95 5.11
C GLU A 26 7.61 -12.80 6.38
N CYS A 27 7.36 -14.11 6.24
CA CYS A 27 7.48 -15.06 7.34
C CYS A 27 8.93 -15.50 7.55
N ILE A 28 9.45 -15.25 8.76
CA ILE A 28 10.82 -15.63 9.16
C ILE A 28 11.06 -17.15 9.03
N GLN A 29 10.01 -17.95 9.22
CA GLN A 29 10.14 -19.41 9.31
C GLN A 29 9.97 -20.14 7.96
N CYS A 30 9.15 -19.60 7.04
CA CYS A 30 8.81 -20.30 5.80
C CYS A 30 8.87 -19.45 4.53
N GLY A 31 9.24 -18.17 4.64
CA GLY A 31 9.38 -17.25 3.51
C GLY A 31 8.06 -16.86 2.83
N HIS A 32 6.91 -17.08 3.47
CA HIS A 32 5.64 -16.63 2.90
C HIS A 32 5.57 -15.10 2.88
N MET A 33 5.40 -14.53 1.68
CA MET A 33 5.27 -13.10 1.48
C MET A 33 3.81 -12.66 1.31
N ILE A 34 3.48 -11.48 1.83
CA ILE A 34 2.18 -10.81 1.70
C ILE A 34 2.47 -9.36 1.32
N ASP A 35 2.10 -8.96 0.11
CA ASP A 35 2.26 -7.59 -0.34
C ASP A 35 1.40 -6.65 0.52
N LEU A 36 2.00 -5.54 0.98
CA LEU A 36 1.26 -4.50 1.68
C LEU A 36 0.89 -3.40 0.68
N PRO A 37 -0.29 -2.78 0.84
CA PRO A 37 -0.67 -1.64 0.01
C PRO A 37 0.37 -0.54 0.14
N ASP A 38 0.97 -0.15 -0.97
CA ASP A 38 1.87 0.99 -1.00
C ASP A 38 1.06 2.28 -0.88
N GLY A 39 1.33 3.06 0.18
CA GLY A 39 0.73 4.38 0.38
C GLY A 39 1.00 5.34 -0.78
N ARG A 40 2.03 5.10 -1.61
CA ARG A 40 2.33 5.88 -2.81
C ARG A 40 1.24 5.75 -3.87
N LEU A 41 0.70 4.54 -4.11
CA LEU A 41 -0.39 4.35 -5.06
C LEU A 41 -1.67 5.03 -4.57
N ALA A 42 -2.01 4.84 -3.30
CA ALA A 42 -3.16 5.49 -2.69
C ALA A 42 -3.04 7.03 -2.73
N ARG A 43 -1.84 7.58 -2.50
CA ARG A 43 -1.54 9.02 -2.63
C ARG A 43 -1.66 9.50 -4.07
N ALA A 44 -1.06 8.81 -5.03
CA ALA A 44 -1.11 9.19 -6.44
C ALA A 44 -2.55 9.21 -6.96
N GLU A 45 -3.36 8.22 -6.58
CA GLU A 45 -4.79 8.23 -6.88
C GLU A 45 -5.54 9.39 -6.23
N ALA A 46 -5.24 9.69 -4.96
CA ALA A 46 -5.85 10.80 -4.25
C ALA A 46 -5.50 12.16 -4.89
N GLU A 47 -4.23 12.37 -5.24
CA GLU A 47 -3.78 13.54 -5.99
C GLU A 47 -4.46 13.65 -7.36
N GLY A 48 -4.53 12.54 -8.12
CA GLY A 48 -5.22 12.52 -9.40
C GLY A 48 -6.71 12.86 -9.29
N ARG A 49 -7.39 12.36 -8.26
CA ARG A 49 -8.79 12.74 -7.94
C ARG A 49 -8.90 14.23 -7.60
N ALA A 50 -8.01 14.75 -6.75
CA ALA A 50 -8.00 16.17 -6.38
C ALA A 50 -7.76 17.08 -7.60
N LEU A 51 -6.80 16.74 -8.46
CA LEU A 51 -6.50 17.49 -9.68
C LEU A 51 -7.70 17.52 -10.64
N ARG A 52 -8.37 16.38 -10.83
CA ARG A 52 -9.60 16.31 -11.64
C ARG A 52 -10.72 17.18 -11.06
N ALA A 53 -10.94 17.11 -9.75
CA ALA A 53 -11.94 17.93 -9.08
C ALA A 53 -11.64 19.43 -9.23
N ALA A 54 -10.38 19.84 -9.03
CA ALA A 54 -9.94 21.22 -9.22
C ALA A 54 -10.15 21.69 -10.66
N ARG A 55 -9.82 20.86 -11.66
CA ARG A 55 -10.05 21.17 -13.08
C ARG A 55 -11.54 21.34 -13.40
N LEU A 56 -12.41 20.45 -12.90
CA LEU A 56 -13.86 20.56 -13.07
C LEU A 56 -14.42 21.83 -12.43
N ALA A 57 -13.95 22.19 -11.24
CA ALA A 57 -14.35 23.43 -10.57
C ALA A 57 -13.92 24.67 -11.37
N ALA A 58 -12.69 24.69 -11.90
CA ALA A 58 -12.21 25.78 -12.74
C ALA A 58 -13.03 25.94 -14.03
N VAL A 59 -13.37 24.82 -14.69
CA VAL A 59 -14.24 24.85 -15.90
C VAL A 59 -15.62 25.40 -15.57
N LYS A 60 -16.22 25.00 -14.44
CA LYS A 60 -17.52 25.53 -14.00
C LYS A 60 -17.48 27.02 -13.67
N ALA A 61 -16.39 27.51 -13.08
CA ALA A 61 -16.26 28.93 -12.74
C ALA A 61 -16.04 29.84 -13.96
N ALA A 62 -15.61 29.27 -15.08
CA ALA A 62 -15.40 29.99 -16.34
C ALA A 62 -16.61 29.94 -17.30
N ALA A 63 -17.68 29.26 -16.91
CA ALA A 63 -18.95 29.17 -17.64
C ALA A 63 -20.01 30.04 -16.96
#